data_AF-D7PJF5-F1
#
_entry.id   AF-D7PJF5-F1
#
_cell.length_a   1.000
_cell.length_b   1.000
_cell.length_c   1.000
_cell.angle_alpha   90.00
_cell.angle_beta   90.00
_cell.angle_gamma   90.00
#
_symmetry.space_group_name_H-M   'P 1'
#
loop_
_entity.id
_entity.type
_entity.pdbx_description
1 polymer ?
#
loop_
_entity_poly.entity_id
_entity_poly.type
_entity_poly.pdbx_seq_one_letter_code
_entity_poly.pdbx_strand_id
1 'polypeptide(L)'
;MATILSARVEFENNRRKERQKQGIWAATKKGKYQGRKTVINKALIQKVKHLKETKNLSVVDISKLTGVSSPTIYKVLKEHLGYVSNRLVKLE
;
A
#
# COMPACT_ATOMS: atom_id res chain seq x y z
N MET A 1 7.49 25.02 41.79
CA MET A 1 6.36 24.06 41.83
C MET A 1 5.87 23.63 40.44
N ALA A 2 5.75 24.53 39.44
CA ALA A 2 5.29 24.16 38.09
C ALA A 2 6.18 23.11 37.37
N THR A 3 7.50 23.18 37.53
CA THR A 3 8.47 22.31 36.84
C THR A 3 8.35 20.83 37.22
N ILE A 4 8.05 20.53 38.48
CA ILE A 4 7.90 19.14 38.98
C ILE A 4 6.62 18.52 38.42
N LEU A 5 5.55 19.31 38.34
CA LEU A 5 4.28 18.86 37.77
C LEU A 5 4.42 18.57 36.27
N SER A 6 5.10 19.45 35.53
CA SER A 6 5.40 19.22 34.10
C SER A 6 6.24 17.97 33.88
N ALA A 7 7.31 17.78 34.67
CA ALA A 7 8.15 16.59 34.60
C ALA A 7 7.35 15.29 34.88
N ARG A 8 6.39 15.34 35.81
CA ARG A 8 5.52 14.18 36.09
C ARG A 8 4.59 13.85 34.93
N VAL A 9 4.00 14.87 34.30
CA VAL A 9 3.12 14.69 33.14
C VAL A 9 3.89 14.09 31.95
N GLU A 10 5.11 14.57 31.69
CA GLU A 10 5.98 14.02 30.66
C GLU A 10 6.37 12.57 30.91
N PHE A 11 6.72 12.24 32.15
CA PHE A 11 7.02 10.86 32.55
C PHE A 11 5.84 9.92 32.30
N GLU A 12 4.63 10.32 32.70
CA GLU A 12 3.43 9.51 32.48
C GLU A 12 3.09 9.36 30.99
N ASN A 13 3.29 10.41 30.20
CA ASN A 13 3.13 10.36 28.75
C ASN A 13 4.11 9.40 28.09
N ASN A 14 5.39 9.44 28.48
CA ASN A 14 6.41 8.53 27.98
C ASN A 14 6.09 7.09 28.38
N ARG A 15 5.69 6.87 29.63
CA ARG A 15 5.27 5.54 30.12
C ARG A 15 4.09 4.96 29.31
N ARG A 16 3.12 5.80 28.92
CA ARG A 16 1.99 5.39 28.07
C ARG A 16 2.44 5.01 26.66
N LYS A 17 3.34 5.79 26.05
CA LYS A 17 3.94 5.49 24.74
C LYS A 17 4.71 4.19 24.76
N GLU A 18 5.50 3.91 25.79
CA GLU A 18 6.27 2.67 25.89
C GLU A 18 5.37 1.44 25.98
N ARG A 19 4.29 1.49 26.78
CA ARG A 19 3.31 0.39 26.81
C ARG A 19 2.61 0.19 25.46
N GLN A 20 2.27 1.29 24.78
CA GLN A 20 1.68 1.22 23.45
C GLN A 20 2.64 0.56 22.45
N LYS A 21 3.93 0.92 22.46
CA LYS A 21 4.96 0.30 21.61
C LYS A 21 5.08 -1.20 21.88
N GLN A 22 5.12 -1.61 23.15
CA GLN A 22 5.16 -3.02 23.54
C GLN A 22 3.94 -3.79 23.01
N GLY A 23 2.74 -3.21 23.14
CA GLY A 23 1.50 -3.78 22.62
C GLY A 23 1.50 -3.88 21.09
N ILE A 24 1.92 -2.83 20.39
CA ILE A 24 2.07 -2.82 18.94
C ILE A 24 3.04 -3.92 18.51
N TRP A 25 4.21 -4.02 19.15
CA TRP A 25 5.21 -5.04 18.81
C TRP A 25 4.67 -6.46 18.98
N ALA A 26 3.96 -6.74 20.09
CA ALA A 26 3.33 -8.03 20.30
C ALA A 26 2.26 -8.33 19.24
N ALA A 27 1.47 -7.35 18.81
CA ALA A 27 0.46 -7.51 17.77
C ALA A 27 1.07 -7.63 16.36
N THR A 28 2.17 -6.94 16.08
CA THR A 28 2.96 -7.10 14.83
C THR A 28 3.54 -8.50 14.75
N LYS A 29 4.12 -9.03 15.84
CA LYS A 29 4.60 -10.43 15.91
C LYS A 29 3.49 -11.45 15.65
N LYS A 30 2.26 -11.14 16.08
CA LYS A 30 1.06 -11.95 15.81
C LYS A 30 0.48 -11.73 14.39
N GLY A 31 1.09 -10.88 13.56
CA GLY A 31 0.63 -10.61 12.20
C GLY A 31 -0.66 -9.81 12.09
N LYS A 32 -1.10 -9.12 13.15
CA LYS A 32 -2.36 -8.35 13.15
C LYS A 32 -2.29 -7.08 12.30
N TYR A 33 -1.11 -6.47 12.19
CA TYR A 33 -0.91 -5.26 11.39
C TYR A 33 -0.49 -5.63 9.96
N GLN A 34 -1.46 -5.68 9.05
CA GLN A 34 -1.25 -6.00 7.63
C GLN A 34 -1.31 -4.76 6.72
N GLY A 35 -1.34 -3.56 7.31
CA GLY A 35 -1.48 -2.30 6.59
C GLY A 35 -2.85 -2.12 5.95
N ARG A 36 -2.93 -1.20 4.99
CA ARG A 36 -4.16 -0.98 4.21
C ARG A 36 -4.37 -2.15 3.25
N LYS A 37 -5.57 -2.72 3.23
CA LYS A 37 -5.94 -3.74 2.25
C LYS A 37 -5.79 -3.21 0.82
N THR A 38 -5.14 -3.99 -0.01
CA THR A 38 -4.90 -3.65 -1.42
C THR A 38 -6.21 -3.74 -2.22
N VAL A 39 -6.42 -2.77 -3.12
CA VAL A 39 -7.58 -2.74 -4.05
C VAL A 39 -7.37 -3.68 -5.25
N ILE A 40 -6.12 -4.07 -5.52
CA ILE A 40 -5.76 -5.01 -6.58
C ILE A 40 -6.28 -6.41 -6.23
N ASN A 41 -7.25 -6.86 -7.01
CA ASN A 41 -7.79 -8.22 -6.96
C ASN A 41 -7.44 -8.99 -8.24
N LYS A 42 -7.60 -10.32 -8.22
CA LYS A 42 -7.31 -11.18 -9.38
C LYS A 42 -8.11 -10.76 -10.63
N ALA A 43 -9.35 -10.33 -10.45
CA ALA A 43 -10.21 -9.85 -11.51
C ALA A 43 -9.66 -8.58 -12.19
N LEU A 44 -9.16 -7.61 -11.41
CA LEU A 44 -8.54 -6.40 -11.93
C LEU A 44 -7.26 -6.73 -12.69
N ILE A 45 -6.44 -7.66 -12.19
CA ILE A 45 -5.22 -8.09 -12.89
C ILE A 45 -5.57 -8.68 -14.25
N GLN A 46 -6.56 -9.59 -14.31
CA GLN A 46 -7.02 -10.18 -15.57
C GLN A 46 -7.62 -9.14 -16.52
N LYS A 47 -8.43 -8.20 -16.00
CA LYS A 47 -9.03 -7.13 -16.80
C LYS A 47 -7.96 -6.22 -17.39
N VAL A 48 -6.99 -5.78 -16.58
CA VAL A 48 -5.85 -4.96 -17.05
C VAL A 48 -5.01 -5.72 -18.08
N LYS A 49 -4.72 -7.01 -17.83
CA LYS A 49 -4.00 -7.86 -18.78
C LYS A 49 -4.72 -7.92 -20.13
N HIS A 50 -6.01 -8.22 -20.13
CA HIS A 50 -6.80 -8.29 -21.37
C HIS A 50 -6.86 -6.95 -22.12
N LEU A 51 -7.11 -5.84 -21.40
CA LEU A 51 -7.16 -4.52 -22.02
C LEU A 51 -5.80 -4.09 -22.61
N LYS A 52 -4.69 -4.52 -21.98
CA LYS A 52 -3.35 -4.15 -22.42
C LYS A 52 -2.82 -5.05 -23.53
N GLU A 53 -2.95 -6.37 -23.41
CA GLU A 53 -2.39 -7.35 -24.34
C GLU A 53 -3.31 -7.62 -25.55
N THR A 54 -4.65 -7.62 -25.37
CA THR A 54 -5.58 -7.92 -26.47
C THR A 54 -6.03 -6.67 -27.21
N LYS A 55 -6.35 -5.60 -26.48
CA LYS A 55 -6.89 -4.37 -27.08
C LYS A 55 -5.84 -3.26 -27.29
N ASN A 56 -4.59 -3.49 -26.86
CA ASN A 56 -3.49 -2.52 -26.97
C ASN A 56 -3.81 -1.10 -26.47
N LEU A 57 -4.66 -0.97 -25.45
CA LEU A 57 -5.08 0.32 -24.93
C LEU A 57 -3.97 1.04 -24.15
N SER A 58 -4.06 2.37 -24.11
CA SER A 58 -3.20 3.20 -23.27
C SER A 58 -3.56 3.03 -21.79
N VAL A 59 -2.60 3.29 -20.88
CA VAL A 59 -2.86 3.19 -19.43
C VAL A 59 -3.91 4.20 -18.98
N VAL A 60 -3.99 5.36 -19.64
CA VAL A 60 -4.99 6.41 -19.36
C VAL A 60 -6.39 5.91 -19.72
N ASP A 61 -6.55 5.22 -20.85
CA ASP A 61 -7.85 4.70 -21.26
C ASP A 61 -8.27 3.51 -20.38
N ILE A 62 -7.31 2.66 -20.00
CA ILE A 62 -7.56 1.58 -19.03
C ILE A 62 -8.02 2.16 -17.70
N SER A 63 -7.42 3.27 -17.24
CA SER A 63 -7.82 3.99 -16.02
C SER A 63 -9.26 4.47 -16.09
N LYS A 64 -9.63 5.15 -17.17
CA LYS A 64 -11.01 5.61 -17.41
C LYS A 64 -12.03 4.47 -17.45
N LEU A 65 -11.69 3.36 -18.12
CA LEU A 65 -12.58 2.21 -18.28
C LEU A 65 -12.73 1.34 -17.03
N THR A 66 -11.70 1.29 -16.19
CA THR A 66 -11.71 0.48 -14.96
C THR A 66 -12.12 1.28 -13.73
N GLY A 67 -12.11 2.62 -13.80
CA GLY A 67 -12.34 3.50 -12.66
C GLY A 67 -11.20 3.44 -11.62
N VAL A 68 -10.07 2.83 -11.99
CA VAL A 68 -8.91 2.65 -11.12
C VAL A 68 -7.82 3.63 -11.54
N SER A 69 -7.18 4.28 -10.57
CA SER A 69 -6.16 5.29 -10.84
C SER A 69 -4.98 4.73 -11.65
N SER A 70 -4.43 5.55 -12.54
CA SER A 70 -3.27 5.18 -13.38
C SER A 70 -2.09 4.60 -12.58
N PRO A 71 -1.70 5.15 -11.40
CA PRO A 71 -0.65 4.56 -10.57
C PRO A 71 -0.93 3.12 -10.15
N THR A 72 -2.20 2.79 -9.89
CA THR A 72 -2.59 1.43 -9.51
C THR A 72 -2.50 0.48 -10.70
N ILE A 73 -2.81 0.94 -11.91
CA ILE A 73 -2.63 0.15 -13.13
C ILE A 73 -1.15 -0.07 -13.42
N TYR A 74 -0.30 0.96 -13.28
CA TYR A 74 1.15 0.81 -13.39
C TYR A 74 1.69 -0.19 -12.38
N LYS A 75 1.21 -0.14 -11.13
CA LYS A 75 1.56 -1.11 -10.09
C LYS A 75 1.19 -2.53 -10.51
N VAL A 76 -0.01 -2.74 -11.06
CA VAL A 76 -0.46 -4.04 -11.58
C VAL A 76 0.44 -4.53 -12.71
N LEU A 77 0.75 -3.67 -13.68
CA LEU A 77 1.61 -4.02 -14.81
C LEU A 77 3.01 -4.45 -14.34
N LYS A 78 3.60 -3.69 -13.39
CA LYS A 78 4.95 -3.94 -12.89
C LYS A 78 5.04 -5.15 -11.96
N GLU A 79 4.18 -5.22 -10.95
CA GLU A 79 4.29 -6.21 -9.87
C GLU A 79 3.63 -7.55 -10.20
N HIS A 80 2.65 -7.58 -11.12
CA HIS A 80 1.90 -8.80 -11.43
C HIS A 80 2.03 -9.28 -12.88
N LEU A 81 2.39 -8.41 -13.82
CA LEU A 81 2.43 -8.76 -15.26
C LEU A 81 3.83 -8.67 -15.89
N GLY A 82 4.87 -8.32 -15.13
CA GLY A 82 6.27 -8.37 -15.57
C GLY A 82 6.70 -7.22 -16.48
N TYR A 83 6.01 -6.08 -16.46
CA TYR A 83 6.36 -4.93 -17.28
C TYR A 83 7.50 -4.10 -16.67
N VAL A 84 8.45 -3.65 -17.52
CA VAL A 84 9.60 -2.83 -17.08
C VAL A 84 9.27 -1.34 -17.02
N SER A 85 9.73 -0.68 -15.94
CA SER A 85 9.42 0.71 -15.54
C SER A 85 9.57 1.77 -16.65
N ASN A 86 10.59 1.66 -17.51
CA ASN A 86 10.94 2.74 -18.44
C ASN A 86 10.43 2.53 -19.87
N ARG A 87 9.98 1.31 -20.21
CA ARG A 87 9.52 0.99 -21.58
C ARG A 87 8.10 0.44 -21.65
N LEU A 88 7.51 0.02 -20.52
CA LEU A 88 6.24 -0.72 -20.50
C LEU A 88 6.22 -1.85 -21.54
N VAL A 89 7.38 -2.48 -21.73
CA VAL A 89 7.59 -3.68 -22.51
C VAL A 89 7.70 -4.83 -21.53
N LYS A 90 7.09 -5.96 -21.88
CA LYS A 90 7.20 -7.20 -21.12
C LYS A 90 8.57 -7.79 -21.41
N LEU A 91 9.35 -8.09 -20.37
CA LEU A 91 10.55 -8.92 -20.57
C LEU A 91 10.04 -10.35 -20.83
N GLU A 92 10.40 -10.92 -21.97
CA GLU A 92 10.22 -12.35 -22.23
C GLU A 92 11.12 -13.19 -21.32
#